data_AF-A0A1Q4UPM7-F1
#
_entry.id   AF-A0A1Q4UPM7-F1
#
_cell.length_a   1.000
_cell.length_b   1.000
_cell.length_c   1.000
_cell.angle_alpha   90.00
_cell.angle_beta   90.00
_cell.angle_gamma   90.00
#
_symmetry.space_group_name_H-M   'P 1'
#
loop_
_entity.id
_entity.type
_entity.pdbx_description
1 polymer ?
#
loop_
_entity_poly.entity_id
_entity_poly.type
_entity_poly.pdbx_seq_one_letter_code
_entity_poly.pdbx_strand_id
1 'polypeptide(L)'
;MKISDYKKHLLFPFSDFRKNDASFQLLSDFWQQLVRETIGEELSLKCVPLQDCERDNGPEPFHNPVMIDFWVPSLNRGARITLTENFNNYPLLANAKGDERFSAYYPFVYYVNYRRLPDNSKDIEQIVLCSDMTESSLEATQEKLRQFLIDQVSVDEIEEMIKNDIKNMPNYPTKEEWDDYYDRMPEEDD
;
A
#
# COMPACT_ATOMS: atom_id res chain seq x y z
N MET A 1 -8.48 -0.90 21.56
CA MET A 1 -7.01 -0.94 21.70
C MET A 1 -6.45 0.14 20.81
N LYS A 2 -5.44 0.92 21.24
CA LYS A 2 -4.84 1.96 20.39
C LYS A 2 -3.67 1.38 19.59
N ILE A 3 -3.25 2.05 18.52
CA ILE A 3 -2.05 1.67 17.76
C ILE A 3 -0.80 1.53 18.65
N SER A 4 -0.67 2.39 19.66
CA SER A 4 0.42 2.33 20.63
C SER A 4 0.48 1.02 21.43
N ASP A 5 -0.65 0.34 21.58
CA ASP A 5 -0.73 -0.91 22.33
C ASP A 5 -0.25 -2.08 21.44
N TYR A 6 -0.60 -2.09 20.16
CA TYR A 6 -0.10 -3.07 19.18
C TYR A 6 1.42 -2.97 19.01
N LYS A 7 1.97 -1.74 18.90
CA LYS A 7 3.43 -1.52 18.80
C LYS A 7 4.22 -2.03 20.00
N LYS A 8 3.58 -2.26 21.15
CA LYS A 8 4.18 -2.82 22.37
C LYS A 8 4.01 -4.34 22.50
N HIS A 9 3.24 -4.96 21.61
CA HIS A 9 2.97 -6.39 21.65
C HIS A 9 4.24 -7.18 21.30
N LEU A 10 4.47 -8.31 21.98
CA LEU A 10 5.68 -9.13 21.80
C LEU A 10 5.87 -9.62 20.35
N LEU A 11 4.75 -9.86 19.66
CA LEU A 11 4.77 -10.34 18.28
C LEU A 11 4.95 -9.22 17.25
N PHE A 12 4.88 -7.94 17.63
CA PHE A 12 5.05 -6.83 16.66
C PHE A 12 6.44 -6.93 15.99
N PRO A 13 6.56 -6.79 14.65
CA PRO A 13 5.57 -6.29 13.67
C PRO A 13 4.68 -7.38 13.03
N PHE A 14 4.47 -8.50 13.70
CA PHE A 14 3.66 -9.65 13.26
C PHE A 14 4.24 -10.38 12.04
N SER A 15 5.57 -10.45 11.93
CA SER A 15 6.28 -10.96 10.76
C SER A 15 6.07 -12.45 10.46
N ASP A 16 5.53 -13.23 11.39
CA ASP A 16 5.21 -14.65 11.20
C ASP A 16 3.75 -14.91 10.78
N PHE A 17 2.99 -13.87 10.41
CA PHE A 17 1.55 -13.93 10.09
C PHE A 17 1.17 -15.00 9.05
N ARG A 18 2.06 -15.34 8.12
CA ARG A 18 1.81 -16.39 7.12
C ARG A 18 1.65 -17.79 7.73
N LYS A 19 2.25 -18.02 8.89
CA LYS A 19 2.29 -19.33 9.57
C LYS A 19 1.61 -19.31 10.95
N ASN A 20 1.14 -18.14 11.39
CA ASN A 20 0.60 -17.94 12.71
C ASN A 20 -0.70 -17.12 12.63
N ASP A 21 -1.83 -17.80 12.85
CA ASP A 21 -3.16 -17.19 12.79
C ASP A 21 -3.35 -16.07 13.80
N ALA A 22 -2.73 -16.16 14.98
CA ALA A 22 -2.81 -15.10 15.98
C ALA A 22 -2.07 -13.84 15.52
N SER A 23 -0.88 -14.01 14.92
CA SER A 23 -0.13 -12.89 14.33
C SER A 23 -0.89 -12.27 13.16
N PHE A 24 -1.53 -13.09 12.30
CA PHE A 24 -2.35 -12.58 11.21
C PHE A 24 -3.57 -11.79 11.71
N GLN A 25 -4.27 -12.30 12.72
CA GLN A 25 -5.39 -11.56 13.30
C GLN A 25 -4.94 -10.23 13.90
N LEU A 26 -3.84 -10.22 14.67
CA LEU A 26 -3.29 -9.00 15.26
C LEU A 26 -2.84 -7.99 14.20
N LEU A 27 -2.27 -8.48 13.09
CA LEU A 27 -1.88 -7.66 11.94
C LEU A 27 -3.11 -7.03 11.27
N SER A 28 -4.16 -7.83 11.01
CA SER A 28 -5.43 -7.32 10.48
C SER A 28 -6.04 -6.26 11.40
N ASP A 29 -6.12 -6.53 12.70
CA ASP A 29 -6.69 -5.61 13.68
C ASP A 29 -5.86 -4.33 13.78
N PHE A 30 -4.53 -4.43 13.71
CA PHE A 30 -3.63 -3.29 13.67
C PHE A 30 -3.95 -2.36 12.50
N TRP A 31 -4.08 -2.88 11.29
CA TRP A 31 -4.38 -2.06 10.11
C TRP A 31 -5.77 -1.44 10.18
N GLN A 32 -6.77 -2.18 10.67
CA GLN A 32 -8.12 -1.63 10.89
C GLN A 32 -8.09 -0.47 11.89
N GLN A 33 -7.35 -0.63 12.99
CA GLN A 33 -7.19 0.41 14.00
C GLN A 33 -6.41 1.61 13.44
N LEU A 34 -5.40 1.40 12.59
CA LEU A 34 -4.61 2.46 11.97
C LEU A 34 -5.51 3.32 11.09
N VAL A 35 -6.31 2.69 10.23
CA VAL A 35 -7.28 3.37 9.36
C VAL A 35 -8.28 4.14 10.21
N ARG A 36 -8.88 3.50 11.21
CA ARG A 36 -9.88 4.12 12.10
C ARG A 36 -9.33 5.36 12.83
N GLU A 37 -8.13 5.29 13.39
CA GLU A 37 -7.48 6.43 14.04
C GLU A 37 -7.10 7.53 13.03
N THR A 38 -6.87 7.17 11.77
CA THR A 38 -6.47 8.10 10.72
C THR A 38 -7.62 8.93 10.19
N ILE A 39 -8.73 8.27 9.84
CA ILE A 39 -9.90 8.91 9.22
C ILE A 39 -10.95 9.34 10.24
N GLY A 40 -10.79 8.94 11.50
CA GLY A 40 -11.71 9.25 12.60
C GLY A 40 -12.92 8.33 12.67
N GLU A 41 -13.53 8.31 13.86
CA GLU A 41 -14.66 7.43 14.19
C GLU A 41 -15.88 7.64 13.29
N GLU A 42 -16.21 8.89 12.98
CA GLU A 42 -17.42 9.21 12.23
C GLU A 42 -17.34 8.67 10.79
N LEU A 43 -16.17 8.78 10.14
CA LEU A 43 -15.99 8.29 8.78
C LEU A 43 -15.77 6.78 8.75
N SER A 44 -15.07 6.22 9.75
CA SER A 44 -14.85 4.78 9.83
C SER A 44 -16.16 3.99 9.91
N LEU A 45 -17.17 4.49 10.61
CA LEU A 45 -18.51 3.90 10.69
C LEU A 45 -19.26 3.90 9.34
N LYS A 46 -18.85 4.73 8.37
CA LYS A 46 -19.44 4.82 7.03
C LYS A 46 -18.69 3.96 6.01
N CYS A 47 -17.58 3.33 6.40
CA CYS A 47 -16.78 2.49 5.52
C CYS A 47 -17.48 1.15 5.27
N VAL A 48 -17.56 0.75 4.01
CA VAL A 48 -18.12 -0.52 3.57
C VAL A 48 -16.97 -1.39 3.03
N PRO A 49 -16.70 -2.56 3.62
CA PRO A 49 -15.69 -3.48 3.12
C PRO A 49 -15.98 -3.90 1.68
N LEU A 50 -14.93 -3.97 0.86
CA LEU A 50 -14.98 -4.45 -0.52
C LEU A 50 -14.37 -5.84 -0.70
N GLN A 51 -13.41 -6.18 0.16
CA GLN A 51 -12.77 -7.49 0.22
C GLN A 51 -12.33 -7.74 1.66
N ASP A 52 -12.35 -9.01 2.07
CA ASP A 52 -11.76 -9.42 3.34
C ASP A 52 -10.23 -9.30 3.30
N CYS A 53 -9.62 -9.30 4.49
CA CYS A 53 -8.17 -9.38 4.63
C CYS A 53 -7.67 -10.69 3.99
N GLU A 54 -6.74 -10.59 3.05
CA GLU A 54 -6.18 -11.72 2.30
C GLU A 54 -4.72 -11.92 2.70
N ARG A 55 -4.39 -13.13 3.14
CA ARG A 55 -3.11 -13.47 3.75
C ARG A 55 -2.02 -13.65 2.70
N ASP A 56 -2.36 -14.28 1.57
CA ASP A 56 -1.34 -14.88 0.72
C ASP A 56 -1.05 -14.09 -0.54
N ASN A 57 -2.05 -13.90 -1.41
CA ASN A 57 -1.87 -13.25 -2.70
C ASN A 57 -2.96 -12.22 -2.95
N GLY A 58 -2.58 -10.95 -2.97
CA GLY A 58 -3.47 -9.87 -3.40
C GLY A 58 -3.55 -9.71 -4.91
N PRO A 59 -4.26 -8.68 -5.36
CA PRO A 59 -4.36 -8.36 -6.78
C PRO A 59 -3.01 -7.92 -7.36
N GLU A 60 -2.90 -8.06 -8.68
CA GLU A 60 -1.88 -7.42 -9.51
C GLU A 60 -1.72 -5.92 -9.18
N PRO A 61 -0.52 -5.34 -9.35
CA PRO A 61 0.68 -5.94 -9.96
C PRO A 61 1.66 -6.59 -8.95
N PHE A 62 1.40 -6.44 -7.64
CA PHE A 62 2.39 -6.82 -6.63
C PHE A 62 2.10 -8.15 -5.93
N HIS A 63 0.88 -8.68 -6.05
CA HIS A 63 0.42 -9.88 -5.33
C HIS A 63 0.62 -9.83 -3.80
N ASN A 64 0.75 -8.64 -3.24
CA ASN A 64 0.93 -8.41 -1.82
C ASN A 64 -0.33 -8.80 -1.02
N PRO A 65 -0.21 -9.30 0.22
CA PRO A 65 -1.36 -9.52 1.11
C PRO A 65 -2.25 -8.27 1.21
N VAL A 66 -3.56 -8.46 1.18
CA VAL A 66 -4.53 -7.35 1.32
C VAL A 66 -4.87 -7.20 2.78
N MET A 67 -4.51 -6.06 3.38
CA MET A 67 -4.81 -5.79 4.79
C MET A 67 -6.17 -5.13 4.95
N ILE A 68 -6.50 -4.22 4.03
CA ILE A 68 -7.72 -3.42 4.05
C ILE A 68 -8.17 -3.17 2.61
N ASP A 69 -9.46 -3.33 2.33
CA ASP A 69 -10.09 -2.86 1.10
C ASP A 69 -11.52 -2.42 1.41
N PHE A 70 -11.79 -1.11 1.31
CA PHE A 70 -13.11 -0.55 1.59
C PHE A 70 -13.42 0.65 0.69
N TRP A 71 -14.69 1.05 0.73
CA TRP A 71 -15.12 2.32 0.18
C TRP A 71 -16.06 3.07 1.11
N VAL A 72 -16.17 4.37 0.86
CA VAL A 72 -17.02 5.29 1.61
C VAL A 72 -18.10 5.80 0.67
N PRO A 73 -19.35 5.28 0.76
CA PRO A 73 -20.42 5.62 -0.18
C PRO A 73 -20.70 7.11 -0.30
N SER A 74 -20.64 7.85 0.81
CA SER A 74 -20.88 9.29 0.84
C SER A 74 -19.82 10.12 0.11
N LEU A 75 -18.63 9.55 -0.12
CA LEU A 75 -17.53 10.22 -0.82
C LEU A 75 -17.33 9.70 -2.24
N ASN A 76 -17.97 8.59 -2.61
CA ASN A 76 -17.72 7.87 -3.86
C ASN A 76 -16.22 7.49 -4.06
N ARG A 77 -15.51 7.20 -2.96
CA ARG A 77 -14.07 6.92 -2.93
C ARG A 77 -13.77 5.69 -2.09
N GLY A 78 -12.69 5.00 -2.40
CA GLY A 78 -12.20 3.84 -1.64
C GLY A 78 -10.71 3.89 -1.35
N ALA A 79 -10.29 2.99 -0.47
CA ALA A 79 -8.89 2.79 -0.16
C ALA A 79 -8.58 1.30 -0.06
N ARG A 80 -7.43 0.89 -0.59
CA ARG A 80 -6.85 -0.42 -0.39
C ARG A 80 -5.47 -0.28 0.24
N ILE A 81 -5.19 -1.08 1.25
CA ILE A 81 -3.86 -1.22 1.84
C ILE A 81 -3.39 -2.65 1.61
N THR A 82 -2.21 -2.79 1.01
CA THR A 82 -1.53 -4.07 0.88
C THR A 82 -0.23 -4.06 1.67
N LEU A 83 0.13 -5.19 2.27
CA LEU A 83 1.39 -5.31 3.01
C LEU A 83 2.55 -5.61 2.06
N THR A 84 3.53 -4.71 2.00
CA THR A 84 4.76 -4.94 1.23
C THR A 84 5.80 -5.64 2.11
N GLU A 85 6.49 -6.64 1.58
CA GLU A 85 7.47 -7.46 2.32
C GLU A 85 8.81 -7.56 1.56
N ASN A 86 9.94 -7.46 2.27
CA ASN A 86 11.26 -7.59 1.67
C ASN A 86 11.85 -9.01 1.83
N PHE A 87 11.16 -10.03 1.31
CA PHE A 87 11.56 -11.43 1.49
C PHE A 87 12.98 -11.76 1.04
N ASN A 88 13.40 -11.16 -0.06
CA ASN A 88 14.70 -11.43 -0.68
C ASN A 88 15.81 -10.54 -0.11
N ASN A 89 15.51 -9.73 0.91
CA ASN A 89 16.44 -8.76 1.50
C ASN A 89 17.11 -7.87 0.44
N TYR A 90 16.34 -7.43 -0.55
CA TYR A 90 16.83 -6.47 -1.53
C TYR A 90 17.26 -5.18 -0.84
N PRO A 91 18.28 -4.48 -1.37
CA PRO A 91 18.67 -3.19 -0.84
C PRO A 91 17.48 -2.22 -0.90
N LEU A 92 17.38 -1.35 0.10
CA LEU A 92 16.46 -0.21 0.02
C LEU A 92 16.81 0.61 -1.22
N LEU A 93 15.80 1.05 -1.97
CA LEU A 93 15.98 1.84 -3.20
C LEU A 93 16.93 3.03 -2.98
N ALA A 94 16.76 3.78 -1.89
CA ALA A 94 17.63 4.91 -1.54
C ALA A 94 19.13 4.54 -1.37
N ASN A 95 19.45 3.26 -1.20
CA ASN A 95 20.81 2.75 -1.04
C ASN A 95 21.27 1.88 -2.22
N ALA A 96 20.37 1.50 -3.13
CA ALA A 96 20.66 0.64 -4.26
C ALA A 96 21.57 1.31 -5.28
N LYS A 97 22.44 0.52 -5.94
CA LYS A 97 23.43 1.02 -6.90
C LYS A 97 23.41 0.21 -8.20
N GLY A 98 23.75 0.86 -9.31
CA GLY A 98 23.81 0.20 -10.61
C GLY A 98 22.47 -0.43 -10.98
N ASP A 99 22.50 -1.69 -11.43
CA ASP A 99 21.30 -2.42 -11.84
C ASP A 99 20.46 -2.93 -10.64
N GLU A 100 20.98 -2.91 -9.40
CA GLU A 100 20.17 -3.26 -8.21
C GLU A 100 18.98 -2.32 -8.01
N ARG A 101 19.04 -1.10 -8.58
CA ARG A 101 17.96 -0.09 -8.49
C ARG A 101 16.66 -0.57 -9.13
N PHE A 102 16.72 -1.46 -10.12
CA PHE A 102 15.54 -1.98 -10.82
C PHE A 102 14.80 -3.07 -10.06
N SER A 103 15.46 -3.70 -9.07
CA SER A 103 14.86 -4.71 -8.19
C SER A 103 14.88 -4.29 -6.72
N ALA A 104 15.19 -3.02 -6.44
CA ALA A 104 15.37 -2.55 -5.08
C ALA A 104 14.04 -2.49 -4.33
N TYR A 105 14.12 -2.70 -3.02
CA TYR A 105 12.95 -2.65 -2.15
C TYR A 105 12.51 -1.21 -1.91
N TYR A 106 11.24 -0.93 -2.20
CA TYR A 106 10.61 0.34 -1.88
C TYR A 106 9.51 0.12 -0.82
N PRO A 107 9.73 0.54 0.44
CA PRO A 107 8.85 0.18 1.57
C PRO A 107 7.44 0.79 1.52
N PHE A 108 7.23 1.82 0.71
CA PHE A 108 5.94 2.48 0.56
C PHE A 108 5.72 2.91 -0.89
N VAL A 109 4.70 2.39 -1.54
CA VAL A 109 4.26 2.80 -2.89
C VAL A 109 2.79 3.16 -2.81
N TYR A 110 2.36 4.15 -3.58
CA TYR A 110 0.94 4.43 -3.73
C TYR A 110 0.59 4.79 -5.17
N TYR A 111 -0.65 4.47 -5.55
CA TYR A 111 -1.21 4.79 -6.86
C TYR A 111 -2.73 4.90 -6.77
N VAL A 112 -3.34 5.43 -7.84
CA VAL A 112 -4.80 5.47 -8.00
C VAL A 112 -5.24 4.34 -8.91
N ASN A 113 -6.38 3.74 -8.57
CA ASN A 113 -7.06 2.73 -9.36
C ASN A 113 -8.55 3.05 -9.47
N TYR A 114 -9.23 2.49 -10.46
CA TYR A 114 -10.68 2.48 -10.54
C TYR A 114 -11.20 1.11 -10.13
N ARG A 115 -11.93 1.06 -9.01
CA ARG A 115 -12.44 -0.19 -8.44
C ARG A 115 -13.91 -0.36 -8.79
N ARG A 116 -14.24 -1.40 -9.56
CA ARG A 116 -15.62 -1.84 -9.77
C ARG A 116 -16.22 -2.34 -8.45
N LEU A 117 -17.40 -1.82 -8.09
CA LEU A 117 -18.13 -2.30 -6.93
C LEU A 117 -18.61 -3.76 -7.13
N PRO A 118 -18.73 -4.58 -6.05
CA PRO A 118 -19.10 -5.99 -6.16
C PRO A 118 -20.48 -6.24 -6.80
N ASP A 119 -21.40 -5.28 -6.68
CA ASP A 119 -22.73 -5.32 -7.30
C ASP A 119 -22.73 -4.87 -8.78
N ASN A 120 -21.55 -4.59 -9.33
CA ASN A 120 -21.31 -4.07 -10.68
C ASN A 120 -21.95 -2.72 -11.00
N SER A 121 -22.46 -1.98 -10.01
CA SER A 121 -23.22 -0.75 -10.22
C SER A 121 -22.40 0.39 -10.83
N LYS A 122 -21.14 0.55 -10.42
CA LYS A 122 -20.23 1.59 -10.90
C LYS A 122 -18.77 1.28 -10.56
N ASP A 123 -17.87 2.02 -11.20
CA ASP A 123 -16.48 2.18 -10.77
C ASP A 123 -16.38 3.35 -9.79
N ILE A 124 -15.50 3.19 -8.79
CA ILE A 124 -15.14 4.24 -7.84
C ILE A 124 -13.64 4.53 -7.91
N GLU A 125 -13.27 5.77 -7.59
CA GLU A 125 -11.86 6.13 -7.41
C GLU A 125 -11.34 5.46 -6.14
N GLN A 126 -10.20 4.77 -6.23
CA GLN A 126 -9.58 4.08 -5.12
C GLN A 126 -8.09 4.46 -5.03
N ILE A 127 -7.66 4.93 -3.87
CA ILE A 127 -6.22 5.00 -3.56
C ILE A 127 -5.74 3.62 -3.11
N VAL A 128 -4.63 3.15 -3.68
CA VAL A 128 -3.97 1.91 -3.27
C VAL A 128 -2.65 2.27 -2.61
N LEU A 129 -2.44 1.75 -1.40
CA LEU A 129 -1.28 2.01 -0.54
C LEU A 129 -0.57 0.69 -0.26
N CYS A 130 0.57 0.48 -0.88
CA CYS A 130 1.44 -0.67 -0.64
C CYS A 130 2.46 -0.28 0.41
N SER A 131 2.25 -0.71 1.66
CA SER A 131 3.04 -0.25 2.81
C SER A 131 3.62 -1.43 3.57
N ASP A 132 4.84 -1.27 4.05
CA ASP A 132 5.38 -2.14 5.09
C ASP A 132 5.06 -1.62 6.51
N MET A 133 5.63 -2.28 7.52
CA MET A 133 5.39 -2.00 8.94
C MET A 133 6.40 -1.01 9.56
N THR A 134 7.26 -0.37 8.75
CA THR A 134 8.18 0.65 9.28
C THR A 134 7.42 1.92 9.65
N GLU A 135 7.94 2.68 10.63
CA GLU A 135 7.26 3.88 11.11
C GLU A 135 7.02 4.92 10.01
N SER A 136 8.01 5.13 9.13
CA SER A 136 7.88 6.03 7.98
C SER A 136 6.78 5.60 6.99
N SER A 137 6.65 4.31 6.71
CA SER A 137 5.60 3.81 5.79
C SER A 137 4.21 3.90 6.41
N LEU A 138 4.11 3.65 7.72
CA LEU A 138 2.86 3.83 8.46
C LEU A 138 2.44 5.31 8.45
N GLU A 139 3.35 6.24 8.75
CA GLU A 139 3.08 7.67 8.69
C GLU A 139 2.64 8.12 7.29
N ALA A 140 3.35 7.69 6.24
CA ALA A 140 3.00 7.98 4.86
C ALA A 140 1.62 7.41 4.47
N THR A 141 1.30 6.20 4.92
CA THR A 141 -0.03 5.60 4.72
C THR A 141 -1.12 6.46 5.35
N GLN A 142 -0.92 6.91 6.59
CA GLN A 142 -1.90 7.75 7.27
C GLN A 142 -2.06 9.11 6.59
N GLU A 143 -0.96 9.71 6.12
CA GLU A 143 -0.98 10.96 5.36
C GLU A 143 -1.79 10.82 4.07
N LYS A 144 -1.50 9.80 3.25
CA LYS A 144 -2.19 9.60 1.97
C LYS A 144 -3.66 9.24 2.14
N LEU A 145 -4.02 8.47 3.16
CA LEU A 145 -5.43 8.23 3.52
C LEU A 145 -6.17 9.53 3.85
N ARG A 146 -5.55 10.42 4.63
CA ARG A 146 -6.16 11.71 4.98
C ARG A 146 -6.31 12.61 3.76
N GLN A 147 -5.26 12.76 2.96
CA GLN A 147 -5.28 13.55 1.73
C GLN A 147 -6.43 13.09 0.81
N PHE A 148 -6.59 11.78 0.62
CA PHE A 148 -7.58 11.25 -0.31
C PHE A 148 -9.01 11.20 0.24
N LEU A 149 -9.20 10.82 1.51
CA LEU A 149 -10.55 10.59 2.09
C LEU A 149 -11.07 11.75 2.92
N ILE A 150 -10.21 12.56 3.51
CA ILE A 150 -10.59 13.68 4.38
C ILE A 150 -10.48 15.00 3.63
N ASP A 151 -9.29 15.31 3.12
CA ASP A 151 -9.03 16.56 2.39
C ASP A 151 -9.59 16.53 0.97
N GLN A 152 -10.03 15.34 0.52
CA GLN A 152 -10.64 15.09 -0.77
C GLN A 152 -9.81 15.57 -1.97
N VAL A 153 -8.48 15.52 -1.84
CA VAL A 153 -7.52 15.78 -2.94
C VAL A 153 -7.93 14.96 -4.15
N SER A 154 -7.98 15.60 -5.33
CA SER A 154 -8.47 14.97 -6.56
C SER A 154 -7.51 13.89 -7.08
N VAL A 155 -8.02 12.98 -7.91
CA VAL A 155 -7.18 11.94 -8.54
C VAL A 155 -6.04 12.58 -9.35
N ASP A 156 -6.33 13.62 -10.13
CA ASP A 156 -5.34 14.32 -10.94
C ASP A 156 -4.21 14.89 -10.06
N GLU A 157 -4.55 15.52 -8.93
CA GLU A 157 -3.56 16.03 -7.97
C GLU A 157 -2.75 14.90 -7.33
N ILE A 158 -3.37 13.79 -6.94
CA ILE A 158 -2.64 12.62 -6.40
C ILE A 158 -1.67 12.05 -7.45
N GLU A 159 -2.07 11.95 -8.71
CA GLU A 159 -1.19 11.52 -9.80
C GLU A 159 -0.01 12.48 -10.02
N GLU A 160 -0.22 13.78 -9.90
CA GLU A 160 0.86 14.77 -9.93
C GLU A 160 1.81 14.62 -8.74
N MET A 161 1.29 14.35 -7.53
CA MET A 161 2.11 14.06 -6.36
C MET A 161 2.99 12.83 -6.59
N ILE A 162 2.43 11.74 -7.14
CA ILE A 162 3.19 10.51 -7.45
C ILE A 162 4.33 10.82 -8.44
N LYS A 163 4.03 11.57 -9.52
CA LYS A 163 5.06 11.96 -10.51
C LYS A 163 6.17 12.77 -9.87
N ASN A 164 5.84 13.68 -8.96
CA ASN A 164 6.82 14.49 -8.24
C ASN A 164 7.63 13.66 -7.25
N ASP A 165 7.00 12.73 -6.53
CA ASP A 165 7.68 11.83 -5.59
C ASP A 165 8.70 10.96 -6.33
N ILE A 166 8.30 10.32 -7.43
CA ILE A 166 9.18 9.52 -8.29
C ILE A 166 10.36 10.35 -8.80
N LYS A 167 10.10 11.56 -9.31
CA LYS A 167 11.14 12.45 -9.85
C LYS A 167 12.18 12.84 -8.80
N ASN A 168 11.77 12.98 -7.54
CA ASN A 168 12.64 13.41 -6.44
C ASN A 168 13.20 12.23 -5.64
N MET A 169 12.85 11.00 -5.99
CA MET A 169 13.22 9.81 -5.25
C MET A 169 14.68 9.44 -5.49
N PRO A 170 15.49 9.32 -4.41
CA PRO A 170 16.89 8.93 -4.55
C PRO A 170 17.02 7.57 -5.23
N ASN A 171 17.88 7.50 -6.24
CA ASN A 171 18.21 6.28 -7.01
C ASN A 171 17.02 5.60 -7.71
N TYR A 172 15.85 6.24 -7.84
CA TYR A 172 14.80 5.70 -8.69
C TYR A 172 15.26 5.75 -10.16
N PRO A 173 15.22 4.64 -10.92
CA PRO A 173 15.64 4.66 -12.31
C PRO A 173 14.73 5.57 -13.14
N THR A 174 15.34 6.39 -13.98
CA THR A 174 14.63 7.21 -14.96
C THR A 174 13.92 6.33 -16.00
N LYS A 175 12.98 6.91 -16.74
CA LYS A 175 12.31 6.19 -17.82
C LYS A 175 13.32 5.63 -18.85
N GLU A 176 14.30 6.44 -19.25
CA GLU A 176 15.34 6.01 -20.20
C GLU A 176 16.16 4.84 -19.64
N GLU A 177 16.51 4.87 -18.35
CA GLU A 177 17.21 3.76 -17.70
C GLU A 177 16.36 2.49 -17.60
N TRP A 178 15.04 2.60 -17.41
CA TRP A 178 14.12 1.48 -17.47
C TRP A 178 14.05 0.88 -18.87
N ASP A 179 13.89 1.72 -19.90
CA ASP A 179 13.85 1.29 -21.29
C ASP A 179 15.17 0.55 -21.65
N ASP A 180 16.33 1.12 -21.30
CA ASP A 180 17.65 0.49 -21.48
C ASP A 180 17.84 -0.81 -20.67
N TYR A 181 17.21 -0.93 -19.50
CA TYR A 181 17.28 -2.16 -18.70
C TYR A 181 16.47 -3.29 -19.34
N TYR A 182 15.25 -3.00 -19.80
CA TYR A 182 14.41 -3.99 -20.49
C TYR A 182 15.00 -4.41 -21.84
N ASP A 183 15.59 -3.48 -22.61
CA ASP A 183 16.27 -3.80 -23.88
C ASP A 183 17.48 -4.73 -23.71
N ARG A 184 18.09 -4.75 -22.52
CA ARG A 184 19.22 -5.65 -22.18
C ARG A 184 18.78 -7.00 -21.63
N MET A 185 17.53 -7.14 -21.21
CA MET A 185 17.02 -8.41 -20.68
C MET A 185 16.77 -9.36 -21.85
N PRO A 186 17.41 -10.54 -21.91
CA PRO A 186 17.06 -11.53 -22.92
C PRO A 186 15.57 -11.87 -22.79
N GLU A 187 14.85 -11.99 -23.91
CA GLU A 187 13.51 -12.56 -23.91
C GLU A 187 13.58 -13.91 -23.18
N GLU A 188 12.79 -14.09 -22.11
CA GLU A 188 12.67 -15.40 -21.48
C GLU A 188 12.07 -16.34 -22.52
N ASP A 189 12.88 -17.28 -23.02
CA ASP A 189 12.40 -18.37 -23.88
C ASP A 189 11.34 -19.18 -23.08
N ASP A 190 10.08 -19.16 -23.55
CA ASP A 190 8.92 -19.91 -23.05
C ASP A 190 9.18 -21.43 -22.88
#